data_AF-A0A847CB28-F1
#
_entry.id   AF-A0A847CB28-F1
#
_cell.length_a   1.000
_cell.length_b   1.000
_cell.length_c   1.000
_cell.angle_alpha   90.00
_cell.angle_beta   90.00
_cell.angle_gamma   90.00
#
_symmetry.space_group_name_H-M   'P 1'
#
loop_
_entity.id
_entity.type
_entity.pdbx_description
1 polymer ?
#
loop_
_entity_poly.entity_id
_entity_poly.type
_entity_poly.pdbx_seq_one_letter_code
_entity_poly.pdbx_strand_id
1 'polypeptide(L)'
;MELHLLKPKKALNKAFLKVKPNRTEIEGFKSHLIQLLDHINDDQSEEFHKNLVIDFLKKTYYDPNHFVNTKGRNDLVIHNGDKATTPVGVIVEAKKPTNRAEMVTKERLNVKAFQELVLYYLRERITQKNIEVKHLIITNINEWFIFDAVVFDRLFAQNKGFV
;
A
#
# COMPACT_ATOMS: atom_id res chain seq x y z
N MET A 1 -12.91 -4.85 17.05
CA MET A 1 -12.54 -3.68 16.24
C MET A 1 -13.63 -3.49 15.21
N GLU A 2 -14.33 -2.36 15.22
CA GLU A 2 -15.41 -2.09 14.29
C GLU A 2 -14.84 -1.40 13.04
N LEU A 3 -15.20 -1.90 11.85
CA LEU A 3 -14.69 -1.41 10.58
C LEU A 3 -15.63 -0.37 9.98
N HIS A 4 -15.13 0.86 9.80
CA HIS A 4 -15.89 1.91 9.12
C HIS A 4 -15.46 2.04 7.66
N LEU A 5 -16.13 1.30 6.77
CA LEU A 5 -15.84 1.31 5.32
C LEU A 5 -16.23 2.65 4.68
N LEU A 6 -15.27 3.26 3.98
CA LEU A 6 -15.49 4.51 3.25
C LEU A 6 -15.79 4.23 1.78
N LYS A 7 -16.84 4.86 1.24
CA LYS A 7 -17.06 4.92 -0.21
C LYS A 7 -15.96 5.79 -0.84
N PRO A 8 -15.52 5.56 -2.10
CA PRO A 8 -14.48 6.35 -2.75
C PRO A 8 -14.70 7.87 -2.68
N LYS A 9 -15.94 8.34 -2.86
CA LYS A 9 -16.32 9.77 -2.75
C LYS A 9 -16.05 10.39 -1.37
N LYS A 10 -16.03 9.57 -0.31
CA LYS A 10 -15.69 10.01 1.06
C LYS A 10 -14.21 9.84 1.37
N ALA A 11 -13.54 8.84 0.78
CA ALA A 11 -12.14 8.54 1.04
C ALA A 11 -11.17 9.48 0.29
N LEU A 12 -11.54 9.95 -0.90
CA LEU A 12 -10.69 10.83 -1.70
C LEU A 12 -10.77 12.29 -1.22
N ASN A 13 -9.62 12.97 -1.21
CA ASN A 13 -9.58 14.42 -1.01
C ASN A 13 -10.45 15.11 -2.09
N LYS A 14 -11.29 16.07 -1.69
CA LYS A 14 -12.16 16.83 -2.61
C LYS A 14 -11.41 17.50 -3.76
N ALA A 15 -10.12 17.78 -3.60
CA ALA A 15 -9.27 18.29 -4.67
C ALA A 15 -9.19 17.32 -5.87
N PHE A 16 -9.14 16.00 -5.64
CA PHE A 16 -9.11 15.01 -6.72
C PHE A 16 -10.39 15.02 -7.57
N LEU A 17 -11.53 15.43 -7.00
CA LEU A 17 -12.77 15.57 -7.75
C LEU A 17 -12.72 16.72 -8.79
N LYS A 18 -11.74 17.62 -8.66
CA LYS A 18 -11.52 18.73 -9.60
C LYS A 18 -10.51 18.39 -10.69
N VAL A 19 -9.78 17.29 -10.55
CA VAL A 19 -8.81 16.82 -11.55
C VAL A 19 -9.57 15.99 -12.58
N LYS A 20 -9.57 16.43 -13.84
CA LYS A 20 -10.16 15.65 -14.93
C LYS A 20 -9.21 14.51 -15.29
N PRO A 21 -9.67 13.24 -15.29
CA PRO A 21 -8.86 12.13 -15.77
C PRO A 21 -8.48 12.34 -17.24
N ASN A 22 -7.21 12.18 -17.59
CA ASN A 22 -6.78 12.20 -18.98
C ASN A 22 -7.06 10.85 -19.64
N ARG A 23 -7.52 10.84 -20.90
CA ARG A 23 -7.76 9.59 -21.64
C ARG A 23 -6.48 8.77 -21.77
N THR A 24 -5.34 9.40 -22.01
CA THR A 24 -4.06 8.71 -22.12
C THR A 24 -3.67 8.03 -20.81
N GLU A 25 -3.90 8.68 -19.66
CA GLU A 25 -3.64 8.09 -18.34
C GLU A 25 -4.58 6.91 -18.06
N ILE A 26 -5.85 7.00 -18.45
CA ILE A 26 -6.81 5.90 -18.31
C ILE A 26 -6.39 4.68 -19.14
N GLU A 27 -6.01 4.88 -20.40
CA GLU A 27 -5.58 3.76 -21.25
C GLU A 27 -4.24 3.17 -20.78
N GLY A 28 -3.32 4.00 -20.28
CA GLY A 28 -2.08 3.56 -19.67
C GLY A 28 -2.34 2.69 -18.42
N PHE A 29 -3.19 3.17 -17.51
CA PHE A 29 -3.62 2.40 -16.34
C PHE A 29 -4.25 1.06 -16.75
N LYS A 30 -5.17 1.09 -17.71
CA LYS A 30 -5.85 -0.12 -18.19
C LYS A 30 -4.85 -1.13 -18.77
N SER A 31 -3.90 -0.67 -19.58
CA SER A 31 -2.89 -1.53 -20.18
C SER A 31 -2.01 -2.19 -19.11
N HIS A 32 -1.49 -1.42 -18.15
CA HIS A 32 -0.67 -1.96 -17.07
C HIS A 32 -1.46 -2.85 -16.12
N LEU A 33 -2.75 -2.56 -15.88
CA LEU A 33 -3.61 -3.42 -15.06
C LEU A 33 -3.86 -4.76 -15.75
N ILE A 34 -4.15 -4.77 -17.05
CA ILE A 34 -4.29 -6.01 -17.82
C ILE A 34 -3.01 -6.83 -17.73
N GLN A 35 -1.84 -6.20 -17.95
CA GLN A 35 -0.55 -6.88 -17.80
C GLN A 35 -0.35 -7.45 -16.39
N LEU A 36 -0.68 -6.71 -15.33
CA LEU A 36 -0.57 -7.21 -13.96
C LEU A 36 -1.41 -8.48 -13.77
N LEU A 37 -2.67 -8.45 -14.24
CA LEU A 37 -3.61 -9.57 -14.09
C LEU A 37 -3.19 -10.79 -14.93
N ASP A 38 -2.71 -10.58 -16.15
CA ASP A 38 -2.27 -11.66 -17.06
C ASP A 38 -1.03 -12.42 -16.53
N HIS A 39 -0.21 -11.78 -15.69
CA HIS A 39 0.98 -12.39 -15.10
C HIS A 39 0.73 -13.07 -13.74
N ILE A 40 -0.47 -12.98 -13.17
CA ILE A 40 -0.80 -13.69 -11.92
C ILE A 40 -0.67 -15.19 -12.16
N ASN A 41 0.03 -15.88 -11.26
CA ASN A 41 0.20 -17.31 -11.34
C ASN A 41 0.19 -17.93 -9.94
N ASP A 42 -0.86 -18.70 -9.64
CA ASP A 42 -1.08 -19.30 -8.33
C ASP A 42 -0.01 -20.32 -7.92
N ASP A 43 0.85 -20.78 -8.83
CA ASP A 43 1.98 -21.66 -8.50
C ASP A 43 3.23 -20.88 -8.08
N GLN A 44 3.28 -19.57 -8.32
CA GLN A 44 4.46 -18.75 -8.02
C GLN A 44 4.53 -18.31 -6.56
N SER A 45 5.72 -17.87 -6.13
CA SER A 45 5.97 -17.44 -4.75
C SER A 45 5.30 -16.10 -4.41
N GLU A 46 5.24 -15.77 -3.12
CA GLU A 46 4.79 -14.43 -2.71
C GLU A 46 5.71 -13.33 -3.24
N GLU A 47 7.02 -13.59 -3.27
CA GLU A 47 8.03 -12.67 -3.81
C GLU A 47 7.83 -12.38 -5.31
N PHE A 48 7.43 -13.39 -6.09
CA PHE A 48 7.07 -13.20 -7.49
C PHE A 48 5.92 -12.19 -7.63
N HIS A 49 4.85 -12.35 -6.84
CA HIS A 49 3.70 -11.45 -6.87
C HIS A 49 4.03 -10.05 -6.34
N LYS A 50 4.92 -9.94 -5.34
CA LYS A 50 5.47 -8.65 -4.87
C LYS A 50 6.11 -7.87 -6.01
N ASN A 51 6.96 -8.54 -6.80
CA ASN A 51 7.60 -7.91 -7.96
C ASN A 51 6.60 -7.44 -9.01
N LEU A 52 5.51 -8.17 -9.25
CA LEU A 52 4.44 -7.71 -10.15
C LEU A 52 3.75 -6.43 -9.64
N VAL A 53 3.48 -6.34 -8.33
CA VAL A 53 2.91 -5.13 -7.71
C VAL A 53 3.87 -3.95 -7.84
N ILE A 54 5.17 -4.15 -7.58
CA ILE A 54 6.21 -3.13 -7.74
C ILE A 54 6.21 -2.60 -9.17
N ASP A 55 6.29 -3.50 -10.15
CA ASP A 55 6.32 -3.18 -11.57
C ASP A 55 5.09 -2.40 -12.01
N PHE A 56 3.90 -2.84 -11.59
CA PHE A 56 2.65 -2.16 -11.89
C PHE A 56 2.65 -0.73 -11.36
N LEU A 57 3.01 -0.53 -10.09
CA LEU A 57 3.01 0.80 -9.47
C LEU A 57 4.03 1.74 -10.12
N LYS A 58 5.23 1.24 -10.41
CA LYS A 58 6.29 1.99 -11.11
C LYS A 58 5.85 2.45 -12.48
N LYS A 59 5.45 1.50 -13.34
CA LYS A 59 5.07 1.77 -14.75
C LYS A 59 3.84 2.66 -14.85
N THR A 60 2.93 2.59 -13.88
CA THR A 60 1.65 3.29 -13.96
C THR A 60 1.69 4.71 -13.41
N TYR A 61 2.39 4.96 -12.30
CA TYR A 61 2.24 6.24 -11.59
C TYR A 61 3.54 6.83 -11.03
N TYR A 62 4.49 6.00 -10.61
CA TYR A 62 5.54 6.46 -9.72
C TYR A 62 6.88 6.74 -10.41
N ASP A 63 7.24 5.99 -11.46
CA ASP A 63 8.48 6.26 -12.19
C ASP A 63 8.32 7.50 -13.11
N PRO A 64 9.35 8.34 -13.26
CA PRO A 64 10.65 8.32 -12.56
C PRO A 64 10.67 9.15 -11.26
N ASN A 65 9.54 9.71 -10.84
CA ASN A 65 9.49 10.76 -9.82
C ASN A 65 9.56 10.23 -8.38
N HIS A 66 9.31 8.94 -8.18
CA HIS A 66 9.26 8.28 -6.88
C HIS A 66 10.08 7.00 -6.89
N PHE A 67 10.89 6.80 -5.86
CA PHE A 67 11.60 5.55 -5.65
C PHE A 67 10.64 4.51 -5.07
N VAL A 68 10.47 3.39 -5.77
CA VAL A 68 9.59 2.27 -5.37
C VAL A 68 10.44 1.01 -5.29
N ASN A 69 10.56 0.44 -4.09
CA ASN A 69 11.35 -0.77 -3.86
C ASN A 69 10.99 -1.46 -2.53
N THR A 70 11.56 -2.63 -2.30
CA THR A 70 11.63 -3.24 -0.97
C THR A 70 12.50 -2.38 -0.04
N LYS A 71 12.23 -2.41 1.28
CA LYS A 71 13.04 -1.67 2.27
C LYS A 71 13.21 -2.49 3.54
N GLY A 72 14.38 -3.10 3.70
CA GLY A 72 14.69 -3.95 4.85
C GLY A 72 13.77 -5.16 4.89
N ARG A 73 12.89 -5.24 5.90
CA ARG A 73 11.87 -6.31 6.00
C ARG A 73 10.50 -5.90 5.44
N ASN A 74 10.33 -4.66 5.01
CA ASN A 74 9.09 -4.23 4.39
C ASN A 74 9.03 -4.78 2.98
N ASP A 75 7.89 -5.36 2.61
CA ASP A 75 7.62 -5.86 1.27
C ASP A 75 7.84 -4.79 0.22
N LEU A 76 7.21 -3.62 0.42
CA LEU A 76 7.30 -2.53 -0.54
C LEU A 76 7.07 -1.17 0.14
N VAL A 77 7.85 -0.18 -0.29
CA VAL A 77 7.64 1.23 0.06
C VAL A 77 7.67 2.10 -1.19
N ILE A 78 6.90 3.21 -1.14
CA ILE A 78 6.99 4.30 -2.11
C ILE A 78 7.52 5.51 -1.37
N HIS A 79 8.64 6.03 -1.83
CA HIS A 79 9.26 7.22 -1.26
C HIS A 79 8.62 8.50 -1.82
N ASN A 80 8.67 9.60 -1.06
CA ASN A 80 8.11 10.89 -1.47
C ASN A 80 8.91 11.56 -2.62
N GLY A 81 10.09 11.06 -2.97
CA GLY A 81 10.84 11.46 -4.15
C GLY A 81 11.58 10.29 -4.80
N ASP A 82 12.40 10.61 -5.80
CA ASP A 82 13.09 9.68 -6.72
C ASP A 82 14.28 8.92 -6.11
N LYS A 83 14.61 9.17 -4.84
CA LYS A 83 15.74 8.56 -4.14
C LYS A 83 15.31 7.78 -2.91
N ALA A 84 16.00 6.67 -2.65
CA ALA A 84 15.85 5.85 -1.45
C ALA A 84 16.12 6.61 -0.13
N THR A 85 16.79 7.77 -0.19
CA THR A 85 17.04 8.63 0.96
C THR A 85 15.88 9.58 1.29
N THR A 86 14.92 9.75 0.37
CA THR A 86 13.73 10.56 0.65
C THR A 86 12.79 9.83 1.61
N PRO A 87 11.97 10.53 2.40
CA PRO A 87 11.08 9.88 3.36
C PRO A 87 10.08 8.92 2.68
N VAL A 88 9.72 7.84 3.38
CA VAL A 88 8.69 6.90 2.91
C VAL A 88 7.33 7.59 3.02
N GLY A 89 6.59 7.64 1.91
CA GLY A 89 5.23 8.18 1.84
C GLY A 89 4.14 7.10 1.90
N VAL A 90 4.42 5.90 1.37
CA VAL A 90 3.47 4.78 1.38
C VAL A 90 4.19 3.49 1.77
N ILE A 91 3.56 2.70 2.64
CA ILE A 91 4.00 1.34 3.00
C ILE A 91 3.00 0.36 2.39
N VAL A 92 3.49 -0.67 1.72
CA VAL A 92 2.65 -1.70 1.10
C VAL A 92 3.09 -3.08 1.61
N GLU A 93 2.13 -3.84 2.10
CA GLU A 93 2.25 -5.25 2.44
C GLU A 93 1.53 -6.07 1.36
N ALA A 94 2.25 -6.94 0.66
CA ALA A 94 1.68 -7.69 -0.45
C ALA A 94 1.69 -9.19 -0.17
N LYS A 95 0.52 -9.81 -0.26
CA LYS A 95 0.33 -11.25 -0.11
C LYS A 95 0.11 -11.92 -1.44
N LYS A 96 0.40 -13.22 -1.49
CA LYS A 96 0.06 -14.05 -2.64
C LYS A 96 -1.48 -14.09 -2.79
N PRO A 97 -2.03 -14.06 -4.01
CA PRO A 97 -3.48 -14.13 -4.25
C PRO A 97 -4.20 -15.25 -3.49
N THR A 98 -3.56 -16.41 -3.36
CA THR A 98 -4.13 -17.59 -2.68
C THR A 98 -3.93 -17.61 -1.16
N ASN A 99 -3.14 -16.69 -0.58
CA ASN A 99 -2.85 -16.66 0.87
C ASN A 99 -3.99 -16.03 1.68
N ARG A 100 -5.14 -16.70 1.72
CA ARG A 100 -6.35 -16.22 2.42
C ARG A 100 -6.21 -16.20 3.94
N ALA A 101 -5.32 -17.03 4.51
CA ALA A 101 -5.17 -17.15 5.95
C ALA A 101 -4.50 -15.92 6.59
N GLU A 102 -3.56 -15.30 5.86
CA GLU A 102 -2.80 -14.13 6.32
C GLU A 102 -3.36 -12.80 5.80
N MET A 103 -4.28 -12.83 4.83
CA MET A 103 -4.89 -11.67 4.19
C MET A 103 -6.07 -11.11 4.98
N VAL A 104 -6.20 -9.77 4.97
CA VAL A 104 -7.31 -9.07 5.64
C VAL A 104 -8.62 -9.24 4.87
N THR A 105 -9.75 -9.24 5.58
CA THR A 105 -11.10 -9.10 5.01
C THR A 105 -11.86 -7.97 5.70
N LYS A 106 -13.05 -7.63 5.16
CA LYS A 106 -13.95 -6.64 5.78
C LYS A 106 -14.51 -7.09 7.13
N GLU A 107 -14.42 -8.37 7.45
CA GLU A 107 -14.89 -8.97 8.69
C GLU A 107 -13.71 -9.32 9.61
N ARG A 108 -12.51 -9.52 9.03
CA ARG A 108 -11.33 -10.00 9.74
C ARG A 108 -10.09 -9.18 9.39
N LEU A 109 -9.82 -8.15 10.18
CA LEU A 109 -8.60 -7.35 10.07
C LEU A 109 -7.40 -7.93 10.81
N ASN A 110 -7.60 -8.52 12.00
CA ASN A 110 -6.47 -8.95 12.83
C ASN A 110 -5.90 -10.28 12.33
N VAL A 111 -5.10 -10.18 11.28
CA VAL A 111 -4.33 -11.25 10.63
C VAL A 111 -2.89 -10.78 10.46
N LYS A 112 -2.02 -11.70 10.03
CA LYS A 112 -0.58 -11.45 9.92
C LYS A 112 -0.25 -10.22 9.05
N ALA A 113 -0.86 -10.06 7.87
CA ALA A 113 -0.60 -8.91 7.00
C ALA A 113 -0.88 -7.57 7.70
N PHE A 114 -1.93 -7.49 8.52
CA PHE A 114 -2.24 -6.28 9.28
C PHE A 114 -1.23 -6.03 10.41
N GLN A 115 -0.82 -7.10 11.10
CA GLN A 115 0.19 -7.00 12.17
C GLN A 115 1.55 -6.57 11.62
N GLU A 116 1.95 -7.11 10.45
CA GLU A 116 3.16 -6.70 9.71
C GLU A 116 3.06 -5.23 9.31
N LEU A 117 1.93 -4.80 8.76
CA LEU A 117 1.73 -3.40 8.37
C LEU A 117 1.80 -2.44 9.57
N VAL A 118 1.22 -2.80 10.72
CA VAL A 118 1.33 -2.02 11.97
C VAL A 118 2.78 -1.96 12.45
N LEU A 119 3.51 -3.08 12.43
CA LEU A 119 4.92 -3.13 12.80
C LEU A 119 5.76 -2.20 11.90
N TYR A 120 5.53 -2.22 10.59
CA TYR A 120 6.27 -1.39 9.64
C TYR A 120 5.96 0.09 9.81
N TYR A 121 4.69 0.43 10.07
CA TYR A 121 4.30 1.79 10.43
C TYR A 121 5.07 2.30 11.65
N LEU A 122 5.07 1.51 12.74
CA LEU A 122 5.72 1.92 13.99
C LEU A 122 7.23 2.10 13.83
N ARG A 123 7.89 1.27 13.01
CA ARG A 123 9.32 1.46 12.70
C ARG A 123 9.60 2.77 11.98
N GLU A 124 8.79 3.13 10.98
CA GLU A 124 8.91 4.43 10.31
C GLU A 124 8.63 5.57 11.30
N ARG A 125 7.51 5.50 12.02
CA ARG A 125 7.04 6.59 12.88
C ARG A 125 7.90 6.83 14.12
N ILE A 126 8.28 5.76 14.83
CA ILE A 126 8.95 5.85 16.13
C ILE A 126 10.47 5.75 15.97
N THR A 127 10.96 4.71 15.29
CA THR A 127 12.40 4.46 15.18
C THR A 127 13.06 5.43 14.21
N GLN A 128 12.49 5.61 13.02
CA GLN A 128 13.03 6.51 12.00
C GLN A 128 12.52 7.96 12.14
N LYS A 129 11.58 8.22 13.06
CA LYS A 129 10.96 9.54 13.26
C LYS A 129 10.34 10.11 11.98
N ASN A 130 9.90 9.24 11.07
CA ASN A 130 9.26 9.63 9.82
C ASN A 130 7.82 10.07 10.08
N ILE A 131 7.54 11.34 9.81
CA ILE A 131 6.20 11.93 9.96
C ILE A 131 5.45 12.09 8.64
N GLU A 132 6.04 11.63 7.53
CA GLU A 132 5.55 11.87 6.17
C GLU A 132 4.84 10.67 5.55
N VAL A 133 4.68 9.56 6.28
CA VAL A 133 3.84 8.44 5.83
C VAL A 133 2.41 8.94 5.69
N LYS A 134 1.84 8.79 4.49
CA LYS A 134 0.47 9.22 4.15
C LYS A 134 -0.51 8.05 4.16
N HIS A 135 -0.10 6.93 3.57
CA HIS A 135 -0.96 5.76 3.40
C HIS A 135 -0.25 4.45 3.71
N LEU A 136 -1.03 3.48 4.15
CA LEU A 136 -0.61 2.10 4.29
C LEU A 136 -1.54 1.21 3.48
N ILE A 137 -0.98 0.21 2.82
CA ILE A 137 -1.72 -0.64 1.88
C ILE A 137 -1.47 -2.10 2.22
N ILE A 138 -2.54 -2.90 2.20
CA ILE A 138 -2.44 -4.36 2.13
C ILE A 138 -3.09 -4.80 0.82
N THR A 139 -2.42 -5.64 0.05
CA THR A 139 -2.97 -6.16 -1.21
C THR A 139 -2.60 -7.62 -1.46
N ASN A 140 -3.48 -8.35 -2.15
CA ASN A 140 -3.19 -9.63 -2.76
C ASN A 140 -3.34 -9.56 -4.29
N ILE A 141 -3.08 -8.38 -4.87
CA ILE A 141 -3.34 -7.96 -6.27
C ILE A 141 -4.83 -7.77 -6.58
N ASN A 142 -5.67 -8.72 -6.18
CA ASN A 142 -7.11 -8.72 -6.44
C ASN A 142 -7.86 -7.74 -5.54
N GLU A 143 -7.44 -7.64 -4.29
CA GLU A 143 -8.04 -6.80 -3.26
C GLU A 143 -7.02 -5.78 -2.76
N TRP A 144 -7.47 -4.55 -2.51
CA TRP A 144 -6.64 -3.44 -2.05
C TRP A 144 -7.29 -2.78 -0.84
N PHE A 145 -6.63 -2.85 0.30
CA PHE A 145 -7.04 -2.21 1.54
C PHE A 145 -6.12 -1.03 1.81
N ILE A 146 -6.66 0.18 1.76
CA ILE A 146 -5.90 1.43 1.90
C ILE A 146 -6.30 2.10 3.21
N PHE A 147 -5.31 2.39 4.04
CA PHE A 147 -5.46 3.00 5.35
C PHE A 147 -4.82 4.38 5.37
N ASP A 148 -5.49 5.33 6.04
CA ASP A 148 -4.94 6.66 6.33
C ASP A 148 -3.93 6.55 7.48
N ALA A 149 -2.71 7.04 7.28
CA ALA A 149 -1.67 7.02 8.30
C ALA A 149 -2.06 7.81 9.57
N VAL A 150 -2.92 8.82 9.46
CA VAL A 150 -3.45 9.55 10.62
C VAL A 150 -4.22 8.62 11.57
N VAL A 151 -4.96 7.65 11.02
CA VAL A 151 -5.68 6.66 11.83
C VAL A 151 -4.69 5.73 12.53
N PHE A 152 -3.62 5.31 11.84
CA PHE A 152 -2.56 4.50 12.42
C PHE A 152 -1.79 5.24 13.52
N ASP A 153 -1.51 6.52 13.32
CA ASP A 153 -0.85 7.36 14.33
C ASP A 153 -1.65 7.40 15.63
N ARG A 154 -2.94 7.74 15.52
CA ARG A 154 -3.84 7.87 16.67
C ARG A 154 -4.04 6.54 17.40
N LEU A 155 -4.23 5.44 16.66
CA LEU A 155 -4.60 4.16 17.26
C LEU A 155 -3.39 3.38 17.80
N PHE A 156 -2.23 3.50 17.17
CA PHE A 156 -1.04 2.70 17.49
C PHE A 156 0.10 3.55 18.05
N ALA A 157 0.61 4.53 17.31
CA ALA A 157 1.82 5.26 17.72
C ALA A 157 1.61 6.19 18.92
N GLN A 158 0.40 6.73 19.11
CA GLN A 158 0.05 7.56 20.27
C GLN A 158 -0.43 6.75 21.48
N ASN A 159 -0.65 5.44 21.32
CA ASN A 159 -1.17 4.59 22.38
C ASN A 159 -0.04 4.06 23.27
N LYS A 160 0.25 4.76 24.37
CA LYS A 160 1.30 4.40 25.35
C LYS A 160 1.15 3.03 26.02
N GLY A 161 -0.03 2.40 25.95
CA GLY A 161 -0.22 1.04 26.44
C GLY A 161 0.18 -0.02 25.42
N PHE A 162 0.31 0.38 24.15
CA PHE A 162 0.70 -0.47 23.02
C PHE A 162 2.18 -0.33 22.65
N VAL A 163 2.70 0.91 22.70
CA VAL A 163 4.10 1.26 22.41
C VAL A 163 4.93 1.51 23.66
#